data_AF-A0A2T5GHA2-F1
#
_entry.id   AF-A0A2T5GHA2-F1
#
_cell.length_a   1.000
_cell.length_b   1.000
_cell.length_c   1.000
_cell.angle_alpha   90.00
_cell.angle_beta   90.00
_cell.angle_gamma   90.00
#
_symmetry.space_group_name_H-M   'P 1'
#
loop_
_entity.id
_entity.type
_entity.pdbx_description
1 polymer ?
#
loop_
_entity_poly.entity_id
_entity_poly.type
_entity_poly.pdbx_seq_one_letter_code
_entity_poly.pdbx_strand_id
1 'polypeptide(L)'
;MQSLSNTSRIVADELRRAERSINLAARDTAQFLLTTLEATEAHSLSAAMTQRTVKATVAALSALVEGQDQMAMRAHLFVEKVGRQLGMTETSWGENLPKPSSASLEEIDFPPIVEVTSPQG
;
A
#
# COMPACT_ATOMS: atom_id res chain seq x y z
N MET A 1 -12.56 -3.41 30.57
CA MET A 1 -11.90 -4.21 29.51
C MET A 1 -12.34 -3.82 28.10
N GLN A 2 -13.63 -3.58 27.81
CA GLN A 2 -14.09 -3.17 26.47
C GLN A 2 -13.48 -1.86 25.93
N SER A 3 -13.31 -0.83 26.77
CA SER A 3 -12.69 0.44 26.35
C SER A 3 -11.27 0.26 25.80
N LEU A 4 -10.44 -0.54 26.49
CA LEU A 4 -9.08 -0.82 26.08
C LEU A 4 -9.02 -1.64 24.78
N SER A 5 -9.92 -2.63 24.63
CA SER A 5 -10.07 -3.40 23.41
C SER A 5 -10.42 -2.52 22.20
N ASN A 6 -11.34 -1.58 22.38
CA ASN A 6 -11.74 -0.65 21.33
C ASN A 6 -10.60 0.28 20.91
N THR A 7 -9.85 0.80 21.89
CA THR A 7 -8.68 1.66 21.62
C THR A 7 -7.59 0.89 20.85
N SER A 8 -7.27 -0.34 21.24
CA SER A 8 -6.32 -1.18 20.50
C SER A 8 -6.75 -1.38 19.04
N ARG A 9 -8.05 -1.52 18.78
CA ARG A 9 -8.60 -1.67 17.42
C ARG A 9 -8.36 -0.44 16.56
N ILE A 10 -8.65 0.72 17.11
CA ILE A 10 -8.42 2.00 16.44
C ILE A 10 -6.93 2.17 16.11
N VAL A 11 -6.04 1.89 17.06
CA VAL A 11 -4.59 2.05 16.86
C VAL A 11 -4.06 1.17 15.72
N ALA A 12 -4.49 -0.09 15.63
CA ALA A 12 -4.02 -0.95 14.53
C ALA A 12 -4.64 -0.58 13.18
N ASP A 13 -5.89 -0.10 13.15
CA ASP A 13 -6.49 0.39 11.91
C ASP A 13 -5.76 1.64 11.39
N GLU A 14 -5.38 2.55 12.29
CA GLU A 14 -4.54 3.70 11.96
C GLU A 14 -3.15 3.27 11.48
N LEU A 15 -2.53 2.27 12.12
CA LEU A 15 -1.25 1.70 11.67
C LEU A 15 -1.34 1.20 10.22
N ARG A 16 -2.34 0.36 9.91
CA ARG A 16 -2.57 -0.13 8.54
C ARG A 16 -2.83 0.98 7.55
N ARG A 17 -3.57 2.01 7.97
CA ARG A 17 -3.85 3.17 7.11
C ARG A 17 -2.56 3.91 6.78
N ALA A 18 -1.70 4.11 7.76
CA ALA A 18 -0.39 4.72 7.56
C ALA A 18 0.49 3.87 6.62
N GLU A 19 0.52 2.54 6.78
CA GLU A 19 1.26 1.65 5.87
C GLU A 19 0.75 1.71 4.42
N ARG A 20 -0.58 1.72 4.23
CA ARG A 20 -1.16 1.92 2.89
C ARG A 20 -0.78 3.28 2.32
N SER A 21 -0.74 4.32 3.14
CA SER A 21 -0.34 5.66 2.72
C SER A 21 1.12 5.70 2.26
N ILE A 22 2.03 5.02 2.95
CA ILE A 22 3.45 4.94 2.54
C ILE A 22 3.57 4.19 1.21
N ASN A 23 2.86 3.06 1.06
CA ASN A 23 2.85 2.31 -0.19
C ASN A 23 2.33 3.13 -1.38
N LEU A 24 1.29 3.93 -1.16
CA LEU A 24 0.77 4.85 -2.18
C LEU A 24 1.80 5.93 -2.52
N ALA A 25 2.39 6.57 -1.50
CA ALA A 25 3.43 7.58 -1.72
C ALA A 25 4.64 7.02 -2.47
N ALA A 26 5.04 5.76 -2.19
CA ALA A 26 6.13 5.10 -2.90
C ALA A 26 5.78 4.86 -4.38
N ARG A 27 4.55 4.43 -4.67
CA ARG A 27 4.05 4.27 -6.05
C ARG A 27 4.02 5.61 -6.79
N ASP A 28 3.48 6.65 -6.19
CA ASP A 28 3.38 7.98 -6.80
C ASP A 28 4.78 8.55 -7.08
N THR A 29 5.73 8.34 -6.15
CA THR A 29 7.11 8.78 -6.31
C THR A 29 7.82 8.01 -7.42
N ALA A 30 7.58 6.70 -7.56
CA ALA A 30 8.10 5.90 -8.66
C ALA A 30 7.48 6.31 -10.01
N GLN A 31 6.18 6.60 -10.03
CA GLN A 31 5.50 7.10 -11.23
C GLN A 31 6.04 8.46 -11.67
N PHE A 32 6.31 9.35 -10.71
CA PHE A 32 6.97 10.64 -10.98
C PHE A 32 8.36 10.45 -11.59
N LEU A 33 9.15 9.47 -11.12
CA LEU A 33 10.44 9.15 -11.72
C LEU A 33 10.31 8.71 -13.17
N LEU A 34 9.40 7.77 -13.46
CA LEU A 34 9.13 7.28 -14.82
C LEU A 34 8.74 8.43 -15.76
N THR A 35 7.75 9.22 -15.35
CA THR A 35 7.25 10.37 -16.13
C THR A 35 8.36 11.40 -16.39
N THR A 36 9.24 11.64 -15.41
CA THR A 36 10.37 12.57 -15.55
C THR A 36 11.40 12.07 -16.57
N LEU A 37 11.68 10.76 -16.58
CA LEU A 37 12.61 10.16 -17.52
C LEU A 37 12.04 10.19 -18.94
N GLU A 38 10.77 9.82 -19.12
CA GLU A 38 10.07 9.91 -20.40
C GLU A 38 10.06 11.35 -20.93
N ALA A 39 9.74 12.34 -20.09
CA ALA A 39 9.77 13.74 -20.48
C ALA A 39 11.19 14.25 -20.81
N THR A 40 12.21 13.74 -20.13
CA THR A 40 13.61 14.06 -20.46
C THR A 40 13.96 13.58 -21.86
N GLU A 41 13.59 12.33 -22.18
CA GLU A 41 13.84 11.73 -23.49
C GLU A 41 13.07 12.47 -24.59
N ALA A 42 11.78 12.71 -24.38
CA ALA A 42 10.92 13.38 -25.35
C ALA A 42 11.29 14.84 -25.64
N HIS A 43 11.80 15.57 -24.64
CA HIS A 43 12.08 17.00 -24.74
C HIS A 43 13.57 17.37 -24.65
N SER A 44 14.47 16.38 -24.67
CA SER A 44 15.92 16.59 -24.57
C SER A 44 16.30 17.52 -23.39
N LEU A 45 15.69 17.29 -22.23
CA LEU A 45 15.99 18.08 -21.03
C LEU A 45 17.47 17.92 -20.65
N SER A 46 18.03 18.95 -19.99
CA SER A 46 19.46 18.90 -19.66
C SER A 46 19.79 17.72 -18.75
N ALA A 47 20.84 16.98 -19.09
CA ALA A 47 21.28 15.80 -18.33
C ALA A 47 21.55 16.13 -16.85
N ALA A 48 22.06 17.33 -16.56
CA ALA A 48 22.31 17.78 -15.19
C ALA A 48 21.03 17.95 -14.37
N MET A 49 19.96 18.49 -14.98
CA MET A 49 18.65 18.59 -14.32
C MET A 49 18.05 17.21 -14.09
N THR A 50 18.02 16.36 -15.11
CA THR A 50 17.49 14.99 -14.99
C THR A 50 18.23 14.21 -13.91
N GLN A 51 19.56 14.26 -13.89
CA GLN A 51 20.36 13.59 -12.87
C GLN A 51 20.02 14.08 -11.46
N ARG A 52 19.85 15.40 -11.27
CA ARG A 52 19.49 15.97 -9.96
C ARG A 52 18.10 15.52 -9.52
N THR A 53 17.12 15.51 -10.43
CA THR A 53 15.76 15.06 -10.14
C THR A 53 15.73 13.57 -9.82
N VAL A 54 16.35 12.73 -10.66
CA VAL A 54 16.48 11.28 -10.42
C VAL A 54 17.09 11.01 -9.04
N LYS A 55 18.20 11.69 -8.70
CA LYS A 55 18.86 11.54 -7.40
C LYS A 55 17.92 11.90 -6.24
N ALA A 56 17.19 13.01 -6.35
CA ALA A 56 16.24 13.43 -5.32
C ALA A 56 15.08 12.42 -5.17
N THR A 57 14.52 11.94 -6.28
CA THR A 57 13.41 10.99 -6.28
C THR A 57 13.83 9.61 -5.74
N VAL A 58 15.03 9.14 -6.08
CA VAL A 58 15.58 7.90 -5.50
C VAL A 58 15.80 8.06 -3.99
N ALA A 59 16.33 9.19 -3.53
CA ALA A 59 16.48 9.44 -2.10
C ALA A 59 15.12 9.45 -1.35
N ALA A 60 14.08 10.01 -1.97
CA ALA A 60 12.72 9.99 -1.42
C ALA A 60 12.17 8.55 -1.34
N LEU A 61 12.36 7.73 -2.38
CA LEU A 61 11.99 6.32 -2.36
C LEU A 61 12.70 5.54 -1.25
N SER A 62 14.01 5.75 -1.07
CA SER A 62 14.76 5.13 0.03
C SER A 62 14.21 5.51 1.40
N ALA A 63 13.84 6.78 1.61
CA ALA A 63 13.26 7.24 2.87
C ALA A 63 11.87 6.62 3.13
N LEU A 64 11.05 6.40 2.09
CA LEU A 64 9.75 5.75 2.21
C LEU A 64 9.89 4.27 2.58
N VAL A 65 10.85 3.56 1.98
CA VAL A 65 11.15 2.15 2.31
C VAL A 65 11.64 2.03 3.76
N GLU A 66 12.56 2.89 4.19
CA GLU A 66 13.02 2.91 5.58
C GLU A 66 11.86 3.22 6.54
N GLY A 67 10.99 4.17 6.20
CA GLY A 67 9.79 4.49 6.98
C GLY A 67 8.85 3.28 7.13
N GLN A 68 8.67 2.51 6.05
CA GLN A 68 7.90 1.27 6.06
C GLN A 68 8.54 0.20 6.95
N ASP A 69 9.85 -0.01 6.83
CA ASP A 69 10.58 -1.00 7.64
C ASP A 69 10.53 -0.68 9.12
N GLN A 70 10.68 0.60 9.50
CA GLN A 70 10.55 1.04 10.89
C GLN A 70 9.14 0.81 11.43
N MET A 71 8.09 1.02 10.64
CA MET A 71 6.71 0.74 11.03
C MET A 71 6.44 -0.76 11.17
N ALA A 72 6.88 -1.57 10.19
CA ALA A 72 6.72 -3.02 10.18
C ALA A 72 7.43 -3.69 11.37
N MET A 73 8.68 -3.30 11.63
CA MET A 73 9.51 -3.92 12.67
C MET A 73 9.17 -3.46 14.09
N ARG A 74 8.65 -2.23 14.29
CA ARG A 74 8.49 -1.66 15.65
C ARG A 74 7.05 -1.48 16.08
N ALA A 75 6.15 -1.07 15.20
CA ALA A 75 4.77 -0.79 15.58
C ALA A 75 3.93 -2.08 15.66
N HIS A 76 4.05 -2.97 14.67
CA HIS A 76 3.28 -4.22 14.65
C HIS A 76 3.63 -5.16 15.82
N LEU A 77 4.91 -5.42 16.06
CA LEU A 77 5.35 -6.30 17.15
C LEU A 77 4.95 -5.78 18.53
N PHE A 78 4.98 -4.46 18.73
CA PHE A 78 4.59 -3.85 20.00
C PHE A 78 3.09 -3.91 20.22
N VAL A 79 2.30 -3.59 19.20
CA VAL A 79 0.82 -3.69 19.23
C VAL A 79 0.38 -5.13 19.44
N GLU A 80 1.02 -6.09 18.77
CA GLU A 80 0.74 -7.52 18.95
C GLU A 80 1.06 -7.99 20.37
N LYS A 81 2.23 -7.60 20.91
CA LYS A 81 2.64 -7.95 22.28
C LYS A 81 1.66 -7.40 23.32
N VAL A 82 1.23 -6.15 23.17
CA VAL A 82 0.23 -5.54 24.06
C VAL A 82 -1.12 -6.21 23.91
N GLY A 83 -1.57 -6.50 22.68
CA GLY A 83 -2.82 -7.23 22.43
C GLY A 83 -2.86 -8.60 23.12
N ARG A 84 -1.77 -9.38 23.00
CA ARG A 84 -1.63 -10.67 23.69
C ARG A 84 -1.64 -10.54 25.22
N GLN A 85 -0.94 -9.55 25.77
CA GLN A 85 -0.93 -9.27 27.23
C GLN A 85 -2.31 -8.92 27.79
N LEU A 86 -3.20 -8.39 26.95
CA LEU A 86 -4.57 -8.01 27.31
C LEU A 86 -5.58 -9.14 27.10
N GLY A 87 -5.13 -10.35 26.76
CA GLY A 87 -6.01 -11.51 26.54
C GLY A 87 -6.80 -11.43 25.23
N MET A 88 -6.37 -10.59 24.28
CA MET A 88 -7.01 -10.49 22.96
C MET A 88 -6.49 -11.63 22.09
N THR A 89 -7.31 -12.66 21.89
CA THR A 89 -6.95 -13.91 21.18
C THR A 89 -7.38 -13.95 19.71
N GLU A 90 -8.28 -13.05 19.28
CA GLU A 90 -8.82 -13.07 17.92
C GLU A 90 -8.04 -12.17 16.96
N THR A 91 -7.21 -12.83 16.16
CA THR A 91 -6.98 -12.65 14.71
C THR A 91 -7.77 -11.53 14.02
N SER A 92 -7.37 -10.28 14.24
CA SER A 92 -7.55 -9.20 13.27
C SER A 92 -6.50 -8.12 13.49
N TRP A 93 -5.22 -8.53 13.56
CA TRP A 93 -4.08 -7.61 13.62
C TRP A 93 -3.19 -7.68 12.38
N GLY A 94 -3.78 -8.12 11.25
CA GLY A 94 -3.09 -8.20 9.97
C GLY A 94 -2.26 -9.47 9.90
N GLU A 95 -2.93 -10.61 10.10
CA GLU A 95 -2.29 -11.87 9.75
C GLU A 95 -1.76 -11.76 8.32
N ASN A 96 -0.51 -12.17 8.13
CA ASN A 96 -0.06 -12.80 6.90
C ASN A 96 -0.94 -14.04 6.65
N LEU A 97 -2.25 -13.84 6.45
CA LEU A 97 -3.14 -14.86 5.94
C LEU A 97 -2.51 -15.28 4.60
N PRO A 98 -2.20 -16.57 4.42
CA PRO A 98 -1.72 -17.06 3.15
C PRO A 98 -2.61 -16.51 2.06
N LYS A 99 -2.00 -15.96 1.00
CA LYS A 99 -2.71 -15.50 -0.20
C LYS A 99 -3.76 -16.56 -0.51
N PRO A 100 -5.07 -16.20 -0.58
CA PRO A 100 -6.12 -17.20 -0.75
C PRO A 100 -5.73 -18.08 -1.93
N SER A 101 -5.68 -19.40 -1.71
CA SER A 101 -5.34 -20.35 -2.76
C SER A 101 -6.23 -20.04 -3.95
N SER A 102 -5.67 -19.91 -5.15
CA SER A 102 -6.43 -19.65 -6.39
C SER A 102 -7.54 -20.67 -6.66
N ALA A 103 -7.59 -21.76 -5.87
CA ALA A 103 -8.65 -22.75 -5.85
C ALA A 103 -9.96 -22.30 -5.16
N SER A 104 -10.02 -21.16 -4.46
CA SER A 104 -11.25 -20.65 -3.84
C SER A 104 -11.93 -19.50 -4.60
N LEU A 105 -11.47 -19.22 -5.82
CA LEU A 105 -12.28 -18.54 -6.84
C LEU A 105 -13.15 -19.59 -7.54
N GLU A 106 -14.05 -20.24 -6.80
CA GLU A 106 -15.23 -20.81 -7.44
C GLU A 106 -16.01 -19.65 -8.06
N GLU A 107 -16.38 -19.84 -9.32
CA GLU A 107 -17.05 -18.91 -10.22
C GLU A 107 -17.86 -17.84 -9.50
N ILE A 108 -17.34 -16.62 -9.49
CA ILE A 108 -18.22 -15.46 -9.53
C ILE A 108 -18.87 -15.54 -10.91
N ASP A 109 -20.07 -16.14 -10.97
CA ASP A 109 -20.94 -16.15 -12.12
C ASP A 109 -21.30 -14.69 -12.44
N PHE A 110 -20.46 -14.05 -13.26
CA PHE A 110 -20.77 -12.74 -13.80
C PHE A 110 -21.88 -12.95 -14.83
N PRO A 111 -23.08 -12.38 -14.61
CA PRO A 111 -24.12 -12.46 -15.63
C PRO A 111 -23.58 -11.84 -16.94
N PRO A 112 -23.87 -12.46 -18.10
CA PRO A 112 -23.30 -12.02 -19.37
C PRO A 112 -23.65 -10.55 -19.62
N ILE A 113 -22.63 -9.78 -19.93
CA ILE A 113 -22.75 -8.38 -20.34
C ILE A 113 -23.63 -8.37 -21.58
N VAL A 114 -24.86 -7.90 -21.44
CA VAL A 114 -25.78 -7.70 -22.57
C VAL A 114 -25.18 -6.60 -23.44
N GLU A 115 -24.72 -7.00 -24.62
CA GLU A 115 -24.26 -6.11 -25.68
C GLU A 115 -25.43 -5.19 -26.08
N VAL A 116 -25.38 -3.93 -25.66
CA VAL A 116 -26.37 -2.91 -26.06
C VAL A 116 -26.08 -2.56 -27.51
N THR A 117 -26.79 -3.22 -28.43
CA THR A 117 -26.82 -2.83 -29.83
C THR A 117 -27.50 -1.46 -29.94
N SER A 118 -26.74 -0.44 -30.33
CA SER A 118 -27.26 0.87 -30.72
C SER A 118 -28.29 0.73 -31.85
N PRO A 119 -29.46 1.38 -31.77
CA PRO A 119 -30.39 1.41 -32.89
C PRO A 119 -29.86 2.39 -33.94
N GLN A 120 -29.62 1.88 -35.16
CA GLN A 120 -29.54 2.73 -36.35
C GLN A 120 -30.94 3.27 -36.65
N GLY A 121 -31.06 4.59 -36.65
CA GLY A 121 -32.18 5.37 -37.15
C GLY A 121 -31.65 6.67 -37.71
#